data_AF-A0A920DWR5-F1
#
_entry.id   AF-A0A920DWR5-F1
#
_cell.length_a   1.000
_cell.length_b   1.000
_cell.length_c   1.000
_cell.angle_alpha   90.00
_cell.angle_beta   90.00
_cell.angle_gamma   90.00
#
_symmetry.space_group_name_H-M   'P 1'
#
loop_
_entity.id
_entity.type
_entity.pdbx_description
1 polymer ?
#
loop_
_entity_poly.entity_id
_entity_poly.type
_entity_poly.pdbx_seq_one_letter_code
_entity_poly.pdbx_strand_id
1 'polypeptide(L)'
;MKINSKTFYKNHINEISRYYSANDSVLHVVNSESNIQILDDFYDTLKIDISSQNNLMEFYDDKKYDLVVITDLFELSDDIYLFLKNISKFINSNGKLLITSINPKWNNFIKVFEILKLKTQLKKKLYSS
;
A
#
# COMPACT_ATOMS: atom_id res chain seq x y z
N MET A 1 15.85 -14.65 -13.10
CA MET A 1 16.88 -13.81 -12.45
C MET A 1 16.87 -14.12 -10.96
N LYS A 2 17.98 -14.58 -10.35
CA LYS A 2 18.07 -14.81 -8.90
C LYS A 2 18.70 -13.58 -8.25
N ILE A 3 17.85 -12.66 -7.77
CA ILE A 3 18.28 -11.54 -6.94
C ILE A 3 18.26 -12.05 -5.49
N ASN A 4 19.29 -11.74 -4.68
CA ASN A 4 19.23 -12.06 -3.26
C ASN A 4 18.20 -11.15 -2.55
N SER A 5 17.63 -11.60 -1.42
CA SER A 5 16.56 -10.88 -0.73
C SER A 5 16.97 -9.46 -0.31
N LYS A 6 18.21 -9.26 0.15
CA LYS A 6 18.73 -7.94 0.56
C LYS A 6 18.74 -6.96 -0.60
N THR A 7 19.23 -7.38 -1.76
CA THR A 7 19.27 -6.56 -2.97
C THR A 7 17.85 -6.24 -3.46
N PHE A 8 16.93 -7.18 -3.35
CA PHE A 8 15.53 -6.95 -3.68
C PHE A 8 14.92 -5.85 -2.80
N TYR A 9 15.04 -5.95 -1.47
CA TYR A 9 14.50 -4.94 -0.55
C TYR A 9 15.19 -3.58 -0.70
N LYS A 10 16.50 -3.56 -0.94
CA LYS A 10 17.23 -2.31 -1.24
C LYS A 10 16.68 -1.62 -2.49
N ASN A 11 16.41 -2.38 -3.54
CA ASN A 11 15.83 -1.82 -4.76
C ASN A 11 14.41 -1.28 -4.52
N HIS A 12 13.61 -1.95 -3.69
CA HIS A 12 12.29 -1.46 -3.28
C HIS A 12 12.37 -0.11 -2.57
N ILE A 13 13.28 0.03 -1.60
CA ILE A 13 13.49 1.32 -0.90
C ILE A 13 13.97 2.41 -1.87
N ASN A 14 14.89 2.10 -2.78
CA ASN A 14 15.35 3.03 -3.81
C ASN A 14 14.24 3.47 -4.78
N GLU A 15 13.21 2.64 -4.98
CA GLU A 15 12.04 3.02 -5.78
C GLU A 15 11.15 3.98 -4.99
N ILE A 16 10.88 3.66 -3.72
CA ILE A 16 10.09 4.54 -2.82
C ILE A 16 10.74 5.91 -2.70
N SER A 17 12.08 5.99 -2.62
CA SER A 17 12.81 7.25 -2.50
C SER A 17 12.64 8.22 -3.66
N ARG A 18 12.06 7.79 -4.79
CA ARG A 18 11.75 8.67 -5.92
C ARG A 18 10.49 9.49 -5.71
N TYR A 19 9.69 9.17 -4.68
CA TYR A 19 8.38 9.77 -4.45
C TYR A 19 8.37 10.84 -3.35
N TYR A 20 9.49 11.04 -2.65
CA TYR A 20 9.64 12.02 -1.59
C TYR A 20 10.95 12.80 -1.69
N SER A 21 10.98 13.97 -1.07
CA SER A 21 12.15 14.84 -0.93
C SER A 21 12.71 14.77 0.49
N ALA A 22 13.93 15.25 0.71
CA ALA A 22 14.59 15.18 2.02
C ALA A 22 13.83 15.84 3.19
N ASN A 23 12.91 16.77 2.90
CA ASN A 23 12.10 17.47 3.91
C ASN A 23 10.72 16.85 4.11
N ASP A 24 10.34 15.86 3.29
CA ASP A 24 9.02 15.24 3.37
C ASP A 24 8.99 14.29 4.56
N SER A 25 7.94 14.38 5.36
CA SER A 25 7.65 13.41 6.40
C SER A 25 7.07 12.14 5.78
N VAL A 26 7.71 10.99 6.03
CA VAL A 26 7.35 9.73 5.38
C VAL A 26 7.03 8.67 6.44
N LEU A 27 5.89 7.98 6.27
CA LEU A 27 5.49 6.82 7.04
C LEU A 27 5.44 5.58 6.14
N HIS A 28 6.17 4.53 6.49
CA HIS A 28 6.13 3.25 5.82
C HIS A 28 5.36 2.22 6.65
N VAL A 29 4.16 1.86 6.19
CA VAL A 29 3.32 0.84 6.80
C VAL A 29 3.59 -0.50 6.10
N VAL A 30 4.03 -1.47 6.89
CA VAL A 30 4.43 -2.81 6.42
C VAL A 30 3.80 -3.89 7.29
N ASN A 31 3.72 -5.12 6.75
CA ASN A 31 3.30 -6.27 7.56
C ASN A 31 4.33 -6.53 8.69
N SER A 32 3.86 -6.90 9.87
CA SER A 32 4.66 -7.33 11.02
C SER A 32 5.64 -8.45 10.66
N GLU A 33 5.21 -9.37 9.79
CA GLU A 33 6.03 -10.48 9.28
C GLU A 33 7.02 -10.08 8.17
N SER A 34 6.99 -8.83 7.71
CA SER A 34 7.87 -8.40 6.61
C SER A 34 9.34 -8.37 7.04
N ASN A 35 10.20 -8.92 6.17
CA ASN A 35 11.66 -8.85 6.31
C ASN A 35 12.24 -7.52 5.79
N ILE A 36 11.40 -6.50 5.61
CA ILE A 36 11.85 -5.14 5.31
C ILE A 36 12.61 -4.68 6.55
N GLN A 37 13.94 -4.79 6.46
CA GLN A 37 14.83 -4.20 7.43
C GLN A 37 14.60 -2.69 7.36
N ILE A 38 14.42 -2.05 8.51
CA ILE A 38 14.38 -0.59 8.63
C ILE A 38 15.73 -0.13 8.11
N LEU A 39 15.78 0.22 6.83
CA LEU A 39 17.01 0.32 6.08
C LEU A 39 17.61 1.73 6.17
N ASP A 40 16.86 2.70 6.69
CA ASP A 40 17.31 4.08 6.83
C ASP A 40 16.54 4.83 7.92
N ASP A 41 17.21 5.79 8.56
CA ASP A 41 16.67 6.75 9.55
C ASP A 41 15.72 7.81 8.95
N PHE A 42 15.32 7.65 7.67
CA PHE A 42 14.63 8.69 6.89
C PHE A 42 13.09 8.61 6.94
N TYR A 43 12.50 7.54 7.44
CA TYR A 43 11.04 7.38 7.49
C TYR A 43 10.59 6.59 8.72
N ASP A 44 9.47 7.01 9.31
CA ASP A 44 8.83 6.28 10.40
C ASP A 44 8.28 4.96 9.85
N THR A 45 8.42 3.86 10.59
CA THR A 45 7.94 2.55 10.16
C THR A 45 6.86 2.04 11.10
N LEU A 46 5.68 1.75 10.55
CA LEU A 46 4.58 1.12 11.26
C LEU A 46 4.45 -0.33 10.80
N LYS A 47 4.70 -1.26 11.72
CA LYS A 47 4.44 -2.68 11.51
C LYS A 47 3.03 -3.02 11.97
N ILE A 48 2.18 -3.48 11.05
CA ILE A 48 0.83 -3.92 11.38
C ILE A 48 0.67 -5.41 11.10
N ASP A 49 -0.10 -6.06 11.96
CA ASP A 49 -0.66 -7.37 11.68
C ASP A 49 -2.12 -7.13 11.28
N ILE A 50 -2.45 -7.35 10.01
CA ILE A 50 -3.79 -7.12 9.49
C ILE A 50 -4.78 -8.18 9.97
N SER A 51 -4.29 -9.36 10.39
CA SER A 51 -5.17 -10.39 10.96
C SER A 51 -5.80 -9.95 12.29
N SER A 52 -5.13 -9.03 13.00
CA SER A 52 -5.69 -8.31 14.13
C SER A 52 -6.24 -6.95 13.69
N GLN A 53 -7.56 -6.86 13.51
CA GLN A 53 -8.28 -5.66 13.04
C GLN A 53 -8.05 -4.37 13.89
N ASN A 54 -7.37 -4.46 15.04
CA ASN A 54 -7.22 -3.39 16.02
C ASN A 54 -5.91 -2.58 15.93
N ASN A 55 -4.87 -3.06 15.24
CA ASN A 55 -3.52 -2.49 15.38
C ASN A 55 -3.36 -1.08 14.79
N LEU A 56 -4.22 -0.67 13.84
CA LEU A 56 -4.16 0.68 13.25
C LEU A 56 -4.68 1.77 14.18
N MET A 57 -5.57 1.43 15.13
CA MET A 57 -6.06 2.41 16.11
C MET A 57 -5.07 2.62 17.26
N GLU A 58 -4.25 1.62 17.58
CA GLU A 58 -3.22 1.73 18.62
C GLU A 58 -2.06 2.65 18.20
N PHE A 59 -1.80 2.75 16.90
CA PHE A 59 -0.77 3.65 16.36
C PHE A 59 -1.29 5.05 16.02
N TYR A 60 -2.48 5.41 16.46
CA TYR A 60 -3.10 6.68 16.11
C TYR A 60 -2.43 7.83 16.87
N ASP A 61 -1.37 8.37 16.28
CA ASP A 61 -0.79 9.67 16.61
C ASP A 61 -1.49 10.76 15.79
N ASP A 62 -1.58 11.98 16.33
CA ASP A 62 -2.07 13.16 15.60
C ASP A 62 -1.10 13.59 14.49
N LYS A 63 0.11 13.02 14.48
CA LYS A 63 1.11 13.21 13.43
C LYS A 63 0.58 12.80 12.05
N LYS A 64 0.79 13.69 11.10
CA LYS A 64 0.43 13.52 9.68
C LYS A 64 1.70 13.53 8.84
N TYR A 65 1.65 12.83 7.71
CA TYR A 65 2.78 12.59 6.84
C TYR A 65 2.51 13.11 5.42
N ASP A 66 3.56 13.57 4.76
CA ASP A 66 3.52 14.01 3.36
C ASP A 66 3.50 12.83 2.39
N LEU A 67 4.06 11.69 2.81
CA LEU A 67 3.97 10.42 2.10
C LEU A 67 3.66 9.29 3.08
N VAL A 68 2.59 8.56 2.82
CA VAL A 68 2.35 7.25 3.44
C VAL A 68 2.56 6.17 2.40
N VAL A 69 3.46 5.24 2.70
CA VAL A 69 3.78 4.09 1.86
C VAL A 69 3.16 2.85 2.49
N ILE A 70 2.43 2.08 1.71
CA ILE A 70 1.87 0.80 2.12
C ILE A 70 2.52 -0.30 1.29
N THR A 71 3.08 -1.32 1.93
CA THR A 71 3.69 -2.48 1.24
C THR A 71 3.08 -3.79 1.71
N ASP A 72 2.56 -4.59 0.76
CA ASP A 72 2.03 -5.95 0.96
C ASP A 72 0.81 -6.09 1.91
N LEU A 73 0.18 -4.98 2.29
CA LEU A 73 -0.90 -4.96 3.27
C LEU A 73 -2.30 -5.02 2.65
N PHE A 74 -2.48 -4.46 1.44
CA PHE A 74 -3.76 -4.54 0.72
C PHE A 74 -4.21 -5.99 0.47
N GLU A 75 -3.27 -6.91 0.30
CA GLU A 75 -3.55 -8.34 0.05
C GLU A 75 -4.17 -9.05 1.26
N LEU A 76 -3.94 -8.51 2.46
CA LEU A 76 -4.34 -9.15 3.71
C LEU A 76 -5.66 -8.57 4.25
N SER A 77 -6.11 -7.45 3.69
CA SER A 77 -7.24 -6.69 4.21
C SER A 77 -8.56 -7.22 3.65
N ASP A 78 -9.41 -7.76 4.53
CA ASP A 78 -10.79 -8.15 4.17
C ASP A 78 -11.68 -6.95 3.82
N ASP A 79 -11.45 -5.79 4.44
CA ASP A 79 -12.14 -4.53 4.16
C ASP A 79 -11.16 -3.42 3.77
N ILE A 80 -10.82 -3.39 2.47
CA ILE A 80 -9.90 -2.41 1.88
C ILE A 80 -10.40 -0.97 2.09
N TYR A 81 -11.72 -0.74 2.11
CA TYR A 81 -12.27 0.60 2.26
C TYR A 81 -12.02 1.13 3.67
N LEU A 82 -12.32 0.33 4.69
CA LEU A 82 -12.04 0.70 6.07
C LEU A 82 -10.55 0.88 6.32
N PHE A 83 -9.72 0.00 5.75
CA PHE A 83 -8.26 0.12 5.79
C PHE A 83 -7.78 1.45 5.20
N LEU A 84 -8.21 1.77 3.98
CA LEU A 84 -7.89 3.04 3.32
C LEU A 84 -8.36 4.26 4.10
N LYS A 85 -9.57 4.21 4.68
CA LYS A 85 -10.11 5.27 5.53
C LYS A 85 -9.31 5.47 6.81
N ASN A 86 -8.74 4.40 7.37
CA ASN A 86 -7.85 4.51 8.52
C ASN A 86 -6.48 5.04 8.11
N ILE A 87 -5.92 4.60 6.98
CA ILE A 87 -4.65 5.12 6.49
C ILE A 87 -4.74 6.60 6.11
N SER A 88 -5.85 7.04 5.49
CA SER A 88 -6.02 8.44 5.09
C SER A 88 -5.93 9.41 6.26
N LYS A 89 -6.16 8.93 7.48
CA LYS A 89 -6.02 9.74 8.70
C LYS A 89 -4.55 10.06 9.00
N PHE A 90 -3.57 9.33 8.51
CA PHE A 90 -2.15 9.64 8.68
C PHE A 90 -1.62 10.59 7.59
N ILE A 91 -2.42 10.96 6.60
CA ILE A 91 -1.95 11.72 5.43
C ILE A 91 -2.30 13.21 5.60
N ASN A 92 -1.34 14.08 5.30
CA ASN A 92 -1.58 15.52 5.16
C ASN A 92 -2.60 15.83 4.06
N SER A 93 -3.22 17.02 4.08
CA SER A 93 -4.22 17.41 3.07
C SER A 93 -3.69 17.38 1.62
N ASN A 94 -2.39 17.60 1.44
CA ASN A 94 -1.68 17.51 0.16
C ASN A 94 -0.70 16.32 0.11
N GLY A 95 -0.79 15.42 1.09
CA GLY A 95 0.07 14.25 1.18
C GLY A 95 -0.33 13.19 0.15
N LYS A 96 0.58 12.24 -0.07
CA LYS A 96 0.46 11.20 -1.07
C LYS A 96 0.33 9.83 -0.41
N LEU A 97 -0.43 8.96 -1.04
CA LEU A 97 -0.51 7.55 -0.69
C LEU A 97 0.19 6.72 -1.77
N LEU A 98 1.26 6.01 -1.41
CA LEU A 98 1.95 5.09 -2.30
C LEU A 98 1.63 3.66 -1.90
N ILE A 99 0.96 2.92 -2.80
CA ILE A 99 0.62 1.52 -2.59
C ILE A 99 1.58 0.68 -3.41
N THR A 100 2.24 -0.27 -2.75
CA THR A 100 3.22 -1.16 -3.36
C THR A 100 2.95 -2.60 -2.96
N SER A 101 3.25 -3.53 -3.86
CA SER A 101 3.28 -4.96 -3.57
C SER A 101 4.62 -5.51 -4.05
N ILE A 102 5.29 -6.21 -3.15
CA ILE A 102 6.50 -7.00 -3.36
C ILE A 102 6.10 -8.45 -3.68
N ASN A 103 4.92 -8.90 -3.23
CA ASN A 103 4.46 -10.27 -3.38
C ASN A 103 3.78 -10.52 -4.76
N PRO A 104 4.27 -11.47 -5.59
CA PRO A 104 3.71 -11.73 -6.92
C PRO A 104 2.26 -12.25 -6.93
N LYS A 105 1.65 -12.54 -5.77
CA LYS A 105 0.23 -12.89 -5.65
C LYS A 105 -0.72 -11.79 -6.17
N TRP A 106 -0.24 -10.54 -6.26
CA TRP A 106 -0.99 -9.36 -6.74
C TRP A 106 -1.51 -9.45 -8.17
N ASN A 107 -1.00 -10.37 -9.01
CA ASN A 107 -1.49 -10.55 -10.38
C ASN A 107 -3.00 -10.92 -10.43
N ASN A 108 -3.53 -11.51 -9.35
CA ASN A 108 -4.97 -11.77 -9.22
C ASN A 108 -5.76 -10.60 -8.63
N PHE A 109 -5.13 -9.74 -7.84
CA PHE A 109 -5.77 -8.55 -7.26
C PHE A 109 -5.96 -7.42 -8.29
N ILE A 110 -5.06 -7.28 -9.27
CA ILE A 110 -5.28 -6.40 -10.43
C ILE A 110 -6.60 -6.74 -11.14
N LYS A 111 -6.95 -8.04 -11.24
CA LYS A 111 -8.24 -8.46 -11.81
C LYS A 111 -9.43 -7.99 -10.98
N VAL A 112 -9.30 -7.84 -9.66
CA VAL A 112 -10.36 -7.30 -8.79
C VAL A 112 -10.58 -5.81 -9.08
N PHE A 113 -9.52 -5.03 -9.28
CA PHE A 113 -9.67 -3.64 -9.72
C PHE A 113 -10.21 -3.51 -11.16
N GLU A 114 -9.90 -4.45 -12.05
CA GLU A 114 -10.56 -4.53 -13.36
C GLU A 114 -12.06 -4.83 -13.22
N ILE A 115 -12.47 -5.74 -12.32
CA ILE A 115 -13.87 -6.04 -12.00
C ILE A 115 -14.58 -4.82 -11.40
N LEU A 116 -13.92 -4.08 -10.50
CA LEU A 116 -14.45 -2.83 -9.94
C LEU A 116 -14.61 -1.71 -11.01
N LYS A 117 -14.07 -1.90 -12.22
CA LYS A 117 -14.27 -1.05 -13.41
C LYS A 117 -15.13 -1.69 -14.52
N LEU A 118 -15.80 -2.82 -14.32
CA LEU A 118 -16.57 -3.53 -15.36
C LEU A 118 -17.90 -4.06 -14.79
N LYS A 119 -19.07 -3.46 -15.06
CA LYS A 119 -19.59 -3.14 -16.39
C LYS A 119 -20.62 -2.00 -16.31
N THR A 120 -20.45 -0.94 -17.11
CA THR A 120 -21.60 -0.50 -17.93
C THR A 120 -21.80 -1.59 -18.96
N GLN A 121 -22.86 -2.39 -18.79
CA GLN A 121 -23.25 -3.39 -19.77
C GLN A 121 -23.49 -2.68 -21.10
N LEU A 122 -22.63 -2.87 -22.10
CA LEU A 122 -23.01 -2.60 -23.47
C LEU A 122 -24.21 -3.50 -23.77
N LYS A 123 -25.39 -2.88 -23.83
CA LYS A 123 -26.64 -3.46 -24.32
C LYS A 123 -26.28 -4.24 -25.59
N LYS A 124 -26.44 -5.57 -25.55
CA LYS A 124 -26.32 -6.43 -26.71
C LYS A 124 -27.29 -5.86 -27.75
N LYS A 125 -26.80 -5.21 -28.81
CA LYS A 125 -27.64 -4.85 -29.96
C LYS A 125 -28.12 -6.18 -30.55
N LEU A 126 -29.35 -6.55 -30.22
CA LEU A 126 -30.08 -7.55 -30.97
C LEU A 126 -30.24 -6.96 -32.37
N TYR A 127 -29.53 -7.53 -33.35
CA TYR A 127 -29.91 -7.35 -34.74
C TYR A 127 -31.21 -8.12 -34.92
N SER A 128 -32.32 -7.40 -34.96
CA SER A 128 -33.59 -7.89 -35.50
C SER A 128 -33.43 -7.99 -37.01
N SER A 129 -33.49 -9.21 -37.53
CA SER A 129 -33.68 -9.52 -38.95
C SER A 129 -35.05 -9.07 -39.43
#